data_AF-A0A936GFM3-F1
#
_entry.id   AF-A0A936GFM3-F1
#
_cell.length_a   1.000
_cell.length_b   1.000
_cell.length_c   1.000
_cell.angle_alpha   90.00
_cell.angle_beta   90.00
_cell.angle_gamma   90.00
#
_symmetry.space_group_name_H-M   'P 1'
#
loop_
_entity.id
_entity.type
_entity.pdbx_description
1 polymer ?
#
loop_
_entity_poly.entity_id
_entity_poly.type
_entity_poly.pdbx_seq_one_letter_code
_entity_poly.pdbx_strand_id
1 'polypeptide(L)'
;MEDKLFKDFNFSLLNDPRFKEESVREELIAPIIKDLGYSNSGNTQVIRNHGLKHPFVSIGSNRKKITIIPDYLMQVNEKPAWIFEAKSPSEEIADIKHIEQAYSYAIHPEIRVNYFALCNGHHFTLYNISRPKPLFHFSLKAIDLYRNMLKELLSPTKVFTYPDEDLSKDLGLHIKRLGFKSTDTILIIGSNPLFITKYDDNLFSYSSPVGDEKTAYLGTYDFDLEVAKQLRPILGERDFIQLMQPANGRQLQFNLDRKLNLNVRIALPENENLIENDKEIYLPLLIKEFVY
;
A
#
# COMPACT_ATOMS: atom_id res chain seq x y z
N MET A 1 4.37 29.38 -7.67
CA MET A 1 3.02 29.48 -7.08
C MET A 1 2.27 28.24 -7.52
N GLU A 2 1.92 27.35 -6.59
CA GLU A 2 1.06 26.21 -6.91
C GLU A 2 -0.31 26.73 -7.36
N ASP A 3 -0.77 26.25 -8.53
CA ASP A 3 -2.10 26.54 -9.03
C ASP A 3 -3.12 25.80 -8.16
N LYS A 4 -3.89 26.57 -7.37
CA LYS A 4 -4.94 26.03 -6.48
C LYS A 4 -6.09 25.48 -7.29
N LEU A 5 -6.57 24.28 -6.95
CA LEU A 5 -7.58 23.57 -7.71
C LEU A 5 -8.91 24.35 -7.81
N PHE A 6 -9.32 25.00 -6.72
CA PHE A 6 -10.59 25.72 -6.61
C PHE A 6 -10.41 27.23 -6.41
N LYS A 7 -9.41 27.84 -7.06
CA LYS A 7 -9.12 29.28 -6.90
C LYS A 7 -10.30 30.18 -7.29
N ASP A 8 -11.09 29.78 -8.28
CA ASP A 8 -12.19 30.56 -8.85
C ASP A 8 -13.57 30.12 -8.33
N PHE A 9 -13.64 29.09 -7.47
CA PHE A 9 -14.91 28.61 -6.94
C PHE A 9 -15.28 29.32 -5.63
N ASN A 10 -16.50 29.86 -5.59
CA ASN A 10 -17.04 30.49 -4.39
C ASN A 10 -17.77 29.47 -3.50
N PHE A 11 -17.09 28.98 -2.46
CA PHE A 11 -17.65 28.01 -1.50
C PHE A 11 -18.91 28.48 -0.74
N SER A 12 -19.27 29.77 -0.76
CA SER A 12 -20.55 30.22 -0.18
C SER A 12 -21.76 29.72 -0.97
N LEU A 13 -21.59 29.31 -2.23
CA LEU A 13 -22.64 28.72 -3.07
C LEU A 13 -23.20 27.42 -2.48
N LEU A 14 -22.41 26.70 -1.68
CA LEU A 14 -22.86 25.48 -1.00
C LEU A 14 -24.01 25.73 -0.01
N ASN A 15 -24.20 26.96 0.43
CA ASN A 15 -25.32 27.34 1.31
C ASN A 15 -26.60 27.68 0.53
N ASP A 16 -26.54 27.77 -0.80
CA ASP A 16 -27.72 28.00 -1.64
C ASP A 16 -28.52 26.68 -1.75
N PRO A 17 -29.81 26.63 -1.35
CA PRO A 17 -30.63 25.41 -1.47
C PRO A 17 -30.79 24.87 -2.90
N ARG A 18 -30.45 25.67 -3.92
CA ARG A 18 -30.45 25.26 -5.33
C ARG A 18 -29.16 24.55 -5.74
N PHE A 19 -28.08 24.71 -4.97
CA PHE A 19 -26.82 23.99 -5.19
C PHE A 19 -26.98 22.56 -4.66
N LYS A 20 -27.31 21.63 -5.55
CA LYS A 20 -27.63 20.24 -5.22
C LYS A 20 -26.49 19.31 -5.62
N GLU A 21 -26.69 18.02 -5.41
CA GLU A 21 -25.75 16.96 -5.77
C GLU A 21 -25.22 17.08 -7.21
N GLU A 22 -26.08 17.44 -8.17
CA GLU A 22 -25.67 17.68 -9.57
C GLU A 22 -24.66 18.82 -9.72
N SER A 23 -24.80 19.89 -8.93
CA SER A 23 -23.83 20.99 -8.89
C SER A 23 -22.51 20.55 -8.25
N VAL A 24 -22.56 19.72 -7.20
CA VAL A 24 -21.34 19.12 -6.59
C VAL A 24 -20.60 18.26 -7.61
N ARG A 25 -21.34 17.45 -8.39
CA ARG A 25 -20.80 16.61 -9.47
C ARG A 25 -20.01 17.41 -10.49
N GLU A 26 -20.60 18.46 -11.05
CA GLU A 26 -20.00 19.18 -12.17
C GLU A 26 -19.02 20.28 -11.73
N GLU A 27 -19.30 21.01 -10.65
CA GLU A 27 -18.47 22.16 -10.25
C GLU A 27 -17.31 21.78 -9.33
N LEU A 28 -17.38 20.61 -8.67
CA LEU A 28 -16.37 20.20 -7.68
C LEU A 28 -15.72 18.86 -8.02
N ILE A 29 -16.51 17.81 -8.20
CA ILE A 29 -15.98 16.47 -8.43
C ILE A 29 -15.30 16.36 -9.80
N ALA A 30 -15.91 16.87 -10.87
CA ALA A 30 -15.33 16.81 -12.21
C ALA A 30 -13.94 17.50 -12.29
N PRO A 31 -13.71 18.69 -11.70
CA PRO A 31 -12.37 19.27 -11.57
C PRO A 31 -11.35 18.37 -10.84
N ILE A 32 -11.74 17.71 -9.75
CA ILE A 32 -10.86 16.79 -9.00
C ILE A 32 -10.45 15.61 -9.87
N ILE A 33 -11.43 14.98 -10.53
CA ILE A 33 -11.20 13.84 -11.43
C ILE A 33 -10.24 14.22 -12.56
N LYS A 34 -10.43 15.42 -13.15
CA LYS A 34 -9.54 15.96 -14.18
C LYS A 34 -8.13 16.19 -13.66
N ASP A 35 -7.99 16.75 -12.45
CA ASP A 35 -6.67 16.98 -11.83
C ASP A 35 -5.92 15.66 -11.53
N LEU A 36 -6.65 14.60 -11.19
CA LEU A 36 -6.08 13.27 -10.97
C LEU A 36 -5.62 12.60 -12.28
N GLY A 37 -5.97 13.14 -13.45
CA GLY A 37 -5.51 12.66 -14.75
C GLY A 37 -6.50 11.77 -15.51
N TYR A 38 -7.78 11.77 -15.11
CA TYR A 38 -8.84 11.08 -15.84
C TYR A 38 -9.56 12.04 -16.80
N SER A 39 -10.10 11.47 -17.89
CA SER A 39 -10.83 12.21 -18.90
C SER A 39 -12.01 11.41 -19.44
N ASN A 40 -12.83 11.99 -20.32
CA ASN A 40 -13.99 11.28 -20.88
C ASN A 40 -13.62 10.33 -22.04
N SER A 41 -12.34 10.23 -22.42
CA SER A 41 -11.89 9.41 -23.55
C SER A 41 -10.44 8.91 -23.37
N GLY A 42 -9.96 8.10 -24.31
CA GLY A 42 -8.59 7.56 -24.26
C GLY A 42 -8.45 6.42 -23.24
N ASN A 43 -7.25 6.27 -22.66
CA ASN A 43 -6.93 5.13 -21.81
C ASN A 43 -7.23 5.34 -20.32
N THR A 44 -7.55 6.57 -19.90
CA THR A 44 -7.84 6.94 -18.50
C THR A 44 -9.22 7.57 -18.43
N GLN A 45 -10.24 6.71 -18.47
CA GLN A 45 -11.62 7.11 -18.71
C GLN A 45 -12.42 7.34 -17.43
N VAL A 46 -13.38 8.24 -17.51
CA VAL A 46 -14.45 8.43 -16.53
C VAL A 46 -15.73 7.84 -17.11
N ILE A 47 -16.23 6.79 -16.48
CA ILE A 47 -17.50 6.15 -16.85
C ILE A 47 -18.59 6.65 -15.92
N ARG A 48 -19.65 7.18 -16.51
CA ARG A 48 -20.86 7.65 -15.82
C ARG A 48 -22.02 6.74 -16.19
N ASN A 49 -23.05 6.67 -15.35
CA ASN A 49 -24.27 5.90 -15.62
C ASN A 49 -24.02 4.40 -15.88
N HIS A 50 -22.99 3.82 -15.27
CA HIS A 50 -22.68 2.40 -15.42
C HIS A 50 -23.63 1.56 -14.58
N GLY A 51 -24.67 1.02 -15.20
CA GLY A 51 -25.68 0.20 -14.54
C GLY A 51 -25.17 -1.16 -14.10
N LEU A 52 -24.92 -1.31 -12.80
CA LEU A 52 -24.51 -2.58 -12.20
C LEU A 52 -25.73 -3.46 -11.94
N LYS A 53 -25.69 -4.71 -12.40
CA LYS A 53 -26.78 -5.65 -12.20
C LYS A 53 -26.49 -6.48 -10.95
N HIS A 54 -27.24 -6.22 -9.88
CA HIS A 54 -27.09 -7.01 -8.68
C HIS A 54 -27.44 -8.49 -8.97
N PRO A 55 -26.49 -9.44 -8.81
CA PRO A 55 -26.74 -10.81 -9.26
C PRO A 55 -27.72 -11.57 -8.33
N PHE A 56 -27.94 -11.11 -7.09
CA PHE A 56 -28.64 -11.89 -6.06
C PHE A 56 -29.55 -11.07 -5.11
N VAL A 57 -30.64 -10.46 -5.60
CA VAL A 57 -31.69 -9.94 -4.69
C VAL A 57 -33.03 -10.61 -4.99
N SER A 58 -33.34 -11.65 -4.21
CA SER A 58 -34.66 -12.27 -4.14
C SER A 58 -35.28 -11.95 -2.78
N ILE A 59 -36.38 -11.21 -2.77
CA ILE A 59 -37.24 -11.08 -1.58
C ILE A 59 -38.47 -11.95 -1.85
N GLY A 60 -38.49 -13.16 -1.27
CA GLY A 60 -39.49 -14.18 -1.59
C GLY A 60 -39.39 -14.66 -3.05
N SER A 61 -40.53 -14.89 -3.70
CA SER A 61 -40.64 -15.37 -5.09
C SER A 61 -40.36 -14.30 -6.16
N ASN A 62 -40.24 -13.03 -5.76
CA ASN A 62 -40.08 -11.91 -6.68
C ASN A 62 -38.60 -11.53 -6.82
N ARG A 63 -38.06 -11.75 -8.02
CA ARG A 63 -36.75 -11.20 -8.41
C ARG A 63 -36.92 -9.73 -8.79
N LYS A 64 -36.58 -8.81 -7.90
CA LYS A 64 -36.43 -7.39 -8.27
C LYS A 64 -35.05 -7.21 -8.90
N LYS A 65 -35.02 -6.77 -10.16
CA LYS A 65 -33.78 -6.28 -10.79
C LYS A 65 -33.47 -4.93 -10.15
N ILE A 66 -32.55 -4.92 -9.19
CA ILE A 66 -32.00 -3.68 -8.64
C ILE A 66 -30.78 -3.35 -9.50
N THR A 67 -30.91 -2.31 -10.31
CA THR A 67 -29.76 -1.70 -10.97
C THR A 67 -29.30 -0.57 -10.08
N ILE A 68 -28.04 -0.64 -9.67
CA ILE A 68 -27.39 0.39 -8.85
C ILE A 68 -26.33 1.07 -9.73
N ILE A 69 -26.18 2.39 -9.58
CA ILE A 69 -25.38 3.20 -10.51
C ILE A 69 -24.47 4.11 -9.68
N PRO A 70 -23.14 3.92 -9.73
CA PRO A 70 -22.21 4.90 -9.14
C PRO A 70 -22.20 6.17 -9.99
N ASP A 71 -22.00 7.33 -9.34
CA ASP A 71 -21.88 8.61 -10.06
C ASP A 71 -20.69 8.61 -11.03
N TYR A 72 -19.52 8.17 -10.55
CA TYR A 72 -18.31 8.06 -11.35
C TYR A 72 -17.57 6.76 -11.08
N LEU A 73 -17.26 6.04 -12.15
CA LEU A 73 -16.32 4.93 -12.17
C LEU A 73 -15.10 5.34 -12.99
N MET A 74 -13.93 5.35 -12.37
CA MET A 74 -12.67 5.61 -13.06
C MET A 74 -12.15 4.31 -13.64
N GLN A 75 -11.64 4.37 -14.87
CA GLN A 75 -11.14 3.23 -15.63
C GLN A 75 -9.77 3.54 -16.22
N VAL A 76 -8.85 2.57 -16.19
CA VAL A 76 -7.53 2.66 -16.81
C VAL A 76 -7.32 1.44 -17.68
N ASN A 77 -7.08 1.61 -18.99
CA ASN A 77 -6.92 0.53 -19.96
C ASN A 77 -8.02 -0.54 -19.83
N GLU A 78 -9.29 -0.11 -19.84
CA GLU A 78 -10.47 -0.99 -19.71
C GLU A 78 -10.64 -1.69 -18.36
N LYS A 79 -9.74 -1.44 -17.39
CA LYS A 79 -9.83 -1.98 -16.03
C LYS A 79 -10.43 -0.95 -15.06
N PRO A 80 -11.49 -1.31 -14.30
CA PRO A 80 -12.00 -0.48 -13.20
C PRO A 80 -10.88 -0.12 -12.20
N ALA A 81 -10.82 1.16 -11.80
CA ALA A 81 -9.76 1.68 -10.95
C ALA A 81 -10.25 2.09 -9.56
N TRP A 82 -11.27 2.94 -9.47
CA TRP A 82 -11.90 3.38 -8.22
C TRP A 82 -13.24 4.06 -8.50
N ILE A 83 -14.02 4.34 -7.45
CA ILE A 83 -15.35 4.98 -7.55
C ILE A 83 -15.39 6.31 -6.80
N PHE A 84 -16.17 7.26 -7.31
CA PHE A 84 -16.42 8.53 -6.63
C PHE A 84 -17.93 8.81 -6.61
N GLU A 85 -18.50 8.93 -5.41
CA GLU A 85 -19.91 9.22 -5.17
C GLU A 85 -20.10 10.68 -4.71
N ALA A 86 -21.10 11.36 -5.27
CA ALA A 86 -21.52 12.68 -4.87
C ALA A 86 -22.67 12.62 -3.86
N LYS A 87 -22.77 13.65 -3.02
CA LYS A 87 -23.95 13.93 -2.21
C LYS A 87 -24.31 15.41 -2.26
N SER A 88 -25.54 15.73 -1.89
CA SER A 88 -25.96 17.13 -1.73
C SER A 88 -25.16 17.80 -0.60
N PRO A 89 -24.85 19.11 -0.67
CA PRO A 89 -24.19 19.82 0.44
C PRO A 89 -24.93 19.73 1.78
N SER A 90 -26.24 19.52 1.73
CA SER A 90 -27.10 19.33 2.90
C SER A 90 -26.98 17.95 3.56
N GLU A 91 -26.32 16.98 2.92
CA GLU A 91 -26.17 15.61 3.42
C GLU A 91 -24.81 15.40 4.09
N GLU A 92 -24.78 14.64 5.19
CA GLU A 92 -23.55 14.29 5.88
C GLU A 92 -22.92 13.02 5.28
N ILE A 93 -21.76 13.15 4.63
CA ILE A 93 -21.10 12.02 3.96
C ILE A 93 -20.50 10.99 4.92
N ALA A 94 -20.37 11.33 6.21
CA ALA A 94 -19.99 10.39 7.25
C ALA A 94 -21.17 9.49 7.73
N ASP A 95 -22.39 9.72 7.24
CA ASP A 95 -23.53 8.84 7.52
C ASP A 95 -23.29 7.44 6.91
N ILE A 96 -23.48 6.41 7.75
CA ILE A 96 -23.21 5.01 7.42
C ILE A 96 -23.91 4.57 6.14
N LYS A 97 -25.14 5.06 5.89
CA LYS A 97 -25.92 4.69 4.70
C LYS A 97 -25.22 5.10 3.39
N HIS A 98 -24.53 6.23 3.38
CA HIS A 98 -23.83 6.73 2.20
C HIS A 98 -22.50 5.98 1.99
N ILE A 99 -21.80 5.69 3.09
CA ILE A 99 -20.59 4.88 3.07
C ILE A 99 -20.91 3.48 2.55
N GLU A 100 -21.94 2.83 3.08
CA GLU A 100 -22.40 1.50 2.65
C GLU A 100 -22.78 1.48 1.17
N GLN A 101 -23.46 2.53 0.69
CA GLN A 101 -23.79 2.67 -0.72
C GLN A 101 -22.52 2.69 -1.59
N ALA A 102 -21.58 3.61 -1.32
CA ALA A 102 -20.36 3.74 -2.10
C ALA A 102 -19.46 2.48 -2.00
N TYR A 103 -19.38 1.87 -0.81
CA TYR A 103 -18.69 0.61 -0.57
C TYR A 103 -19.28 -0.53 -1.40
N SER A 104 -20.61 -0.66 -1.44
CA SER A 104 -21.30 -1.70 -2.19
C SER A 104 -20.98 -1.67 -3.68
N TYR A 105 -20.81 -0.47 -4.25
CA TYR A 105 -20.35 -0.31 -5.62
C TYR A 105 -18.91 -0.81 -5.79
N ALA A 106 -18.01 -0.41 -4.88
CA ALA A 106 -16.60 -0.72 -4.98
C ALA A 106 -16.34 -2.23 -4.96
N ILE A 107 -17.05 -2.97 -4.11
CA ILE A 107 -16.93 -4.43 -4.01
C ILE A 107 -17.80 -5.20 -5.02
N HIS A 108 -18.61 -4.51 -5.82
CA HIS A 108 -19.53 -5.17 -6.75
C HIS A 108 -18.76 -6.10 -7.70
N PRO A 109 -19.26 -7.31 -8.01
CA PRO A 109 -18.53 -8.29 -8.83
C PRO A 109 -18.07 -7.77 -10.20
N GLU A 110 -18.79 -6.82 -10.79
CA GLU A 110 -18.46 -6.18 -12.07
C GLU A 110 -17.40 -5.06 -11.95
N ILE A 111 -17.18 -4.50 -10.74
CA ILE A 111 -16.23 -3.40 -10.52
C ILE A 111 -14.96 -3.86 -9.79
N ARG A 112 -15.09 -4.38 -8.56
CA ARG A 112 -13.99 -4.88 -7.72
C ARG A 112 -12.77 -3.94 -7.66
N VAL A 113 -12.94 -2.78 -7.04
CA VAL A 113 -11.88 -1.78 -6.86
C VAL A 113 -11.57 -1.55 -5.39
N ASN A 114 -10.34 -1.11 -5.11
CA ASN A 114 -9.87 -0.96 -3.74
C ASN A 114 -10.28 0.36 -3.09
N TYR A 115 -10.53 1.38 -3.89
CA TYR A 115 -10.78 2.72 -3.40
C TYR A 115 -12.19 3.20 -3.80
N PHE A 116 -12.81 3.90 -2.87
CA PHE A 116 -14.02 4.68 -3.14
C PHE A 116 -13.98 5.98 -2.35
N ALA A 117 -14.51 7.04 -2.93
CA ALA A 117 -14.57 8.35 -2.32
C ALA A 117 -15.99 8.89 -2.27
N LEU A 118 -16.25 9.78 -1.31
CA LEU A 118 -17.48 10.54 -1.18
C LEU A 118 -17.18 12.04 -1.08
N CYS A 119 -18.01 12.88 -1.69
CA CYS A 119 -17.93 14.33 -1.58
C CYS A 119 -19.31 14.98 -1.60
N ASN A 120 -19.58 15.88 -0.65
CA ASN A 120 -20.77 16.74 -0.63
C ASN A 120 -20.45 18.21 -0.94
N GLY A 121 -19.23 18.50 -1.40
CA GLY A 121 -18.73 19.85 -1.63
C GLY A 121 -18.16 20.53 -0.38
N HIS A 122 -18.61 20.19 0.82
CA HIS A 122 -17.99 20.65 2.07
C HIS A 122 -16.80 19.79 2.46
N HIS A 123 -16.95 18.47 2.38
CA HIS A 123 -15.95 17.50 2.79
C HIS A 123 -15.67 16.51 1.67
N PHE A 124 -14.44 16.00 1.66
CA PHE A 124 -14.01 14.87 0.84
C PHE A 124 -13.58 13.75 1.78
N THR A 125 -14.01 12.52 1.47
CA THR A 125 -13.59 11.33 2.22
C THR A 125 -13.14 10.25 1.25
N LEU A 126 -11.97 9.66 1.48
CA LEU A 126 -11.43 8.52 0.72
C LEU A 126 -11.33 7.30 1.63
N TYR A 127 -11.78 6.16 1.13
CA TYR A 127 -11.72 4.87 1.80
C TYR A 127 -10.93 3.86 0.98
N ASN A 128 -10.37 2.87 1.67
CA ASN A 128 -9.92 1.62 1.09
C ASN A 128 -10.83 0.49 1.59
N ILE A 129 -11.28 -0.40 0.71
CA ILE A 129 -12.25 -1.48 1.06
C ILE A 129 -11.74 -2.43 2.14
N SER A 130 -10.43 -2.53 2.32
CA SER A 130 -9.76 -3.41 3.30
C SER A 130 -9.65 -2.78 4.68
N ARG A 131 -10.06 -1.52 4.87
CA ARG A 131 -9.91 -0.79 6.13
C ARG A 131 -11.27 -0.25 6.61
N PRO A 132 -11.59 -0.34 7.90
CA PRO A 132 -12.85 0.15 8.44
C PRO A 132 -12.91 1.68 8.59
N LYS A 133 -11.75 2.35 8.62
CA LYS A 133 -11.64 3.82 8.77
C LYS A 133 -11.25 4.46 7.44
N PRO A 134 -11.67 5.72 7.18
CA PRO A 134 -11.23 6.44 6.00
C PRO A 134 -9.72 6.64 6.00
N LEU A 135 -9.11 6.60 4.82
CA LEU A 135 -7.72 6.98 4.59
C LEU A 135 -7.56 8.50 4.75
N PHE A 136 -8.53 9.26 4.21
CA PHE A 136 -8.58 10.71 4.34
C PHE A 136 -10.01 11.17 4.60
N HIS A 137 -10.15 12.17 5.45
CA HIS A 137 -11.38 12.93 5.65
C HIS A 137 -10.99 14.39 5.94
N PHE A 138 -11.39 15.31 5.06
CA PHE A 138 -11.01 16.72 5.19
C PHE A 138 -12.02 17.66 4.54
N SER A 139 -12.02 18.93 4.96
CA SER A 139 -12.81 19.99 4.31
C SER A 139 -12.28 20.25 2.91
N LEU A 140 -13.14 20.26 1.89
CA LEU A 140 -12.75 20.38 0.48
C LEU A 140 -11.93 21.65 0.18
N LYS A 141 -12.11 22.72 0.95
CA LYS A 141 -11.27 23.93 0.89
C LYS A 141 -9.77 23.67 1.11
N ALA A 142 -9.42 22.57 1.76
CA ALA A 142 -8.06 22.16 2.07
C ALA A 142 -7.49 21.15 1.05
N ILE A 143 -8.20 20.84 -0.04
CA ILE A 143 -7.79 19.79 -0.99
C ILE A 143 -6.39 19.96 -1.55
N ASP A 144 -5.93 21.21 -1.75
CA ASP A 144 -4.59 21.49 -2.26
C ASP A 144 -3.49 20.90 -1.33
N LEU A 145 -3.74 20.83 -0.02
CA LEU A 145 -2.81 20.21 0.95
C LEU A 145 -2.71 18.68 0.79
N TYR A 146 -3.76 18.05 0.29
CA TYR A 146 -3.86 16.60 0.12
C TYR A 146 -3.60 16.15 -1.31
N ARG A 147 -3.49 17.09 -2.26
CA ARG A 147 -3.47 16.83 -3.71
C ARG A 147 -2.39 15.83 -4.12
N ASN A 148 -1.18 15.95 -3.58
CA ASN A 148 -0.08 15.03 -3.87
C ASN A 148 -0.36 13.63 -3.31
N MET A 149 -0.90 13.54 -2.09
CA MET A 149 -1.28 12.25 -1.48
C MET A 149 -2.41 11.57 -2.29
N LEU A 150 -3.38 12.34 -2.76
CA LEU A 150 -4.45 11.82 -3.62
C LEU A 150 -3.89 11.33 -4.96
N LYS A 151 -2.93 12.03 -5.58
CA LYS A 151 -2.27 11.58 -6.82
C LYS A 151 -1.47 10.29 -6.62
N GLU A 152 -0.77 10.14 -5.51
CA GLU A 152 -0.05 8.90 -5.21
C GLU A 152 -0.97 7.68 -5.01
N LEU A 153 -2.23 7.88 -4.63
CA LEU A 153 -3.18 6.76 -4.47
C LEU A 153 -4.11 6.56 -5.66
N LEU A 154 -4.56 7.64 -6.30
CA LEU A 154 -5.68 7.62 -7.24
C LEU A 154 -5.30 8.00 -8.67
N SER A 155 -4.06 8.42 -8.95
CA SER A 155 -3.68 8.73 -10.34
C SER A 155 -3.66 7.45 -11.20
N PRO A 156 -3.92 7.55 -12.52
CA PRO A 156 -3.95 6.39 -13.40
C PRO A 156 -2.67 5.53 -13.39
N THR A 157 -1.52 6.13 -13.10
CA THR A 157 -0.22 5.43 -13.05
C THR A 157 0.05 4.74 -11.71
N LYS A 158 -0.69 5.10 -10.65
CA LYS A 158 -0.46 4.63 -9.28
C LYS A 158 -1.64 3.86 -8.68
N VAL A 159 -2.85 3.99 -9.23
CA VAL A 159 -4.06 3.42 -8.63
C VAL A 159 -4.05 1.89 -8.51
N PHE A 160 -3.24 1.21 -9.32
CA PHE A 160 -3.01 -0.24 -9.23
C PHE A 160 -1.71 -0.60 -8.49
N THR A 161 -0.92 0.38 -8.05
CA THR A 161 0.20 0.15 -7.14
C THR A 161 -0.34 0.20 -5.73
N TYR A 162 -0.31 -0.93 -5.05
CA TYR A 162 -0.84 -1.03 -3.71
C TYR A 162 0.27 -0.68 -2.74
N PRO A 163 0.11 0.34 -1.87
CA PRO A 163 1.09 0.61 -0.82
C PRO A 163 1.24 -0.57 0.15
N ASP A 164 0.24 -1.46 0.22
CA ASP A 164 0.28 -2.69 1.03
C ASP A 164 0.82 -3.93 0.24
N GLU A 165 1.01 -3.87 -1.09
CA GLU A 165 1.65 -4.98 -1.86
C GLU A 165 3.16 -4.77 -2.08
N ASP A 166 3.74 -3.66 -1.61
CA ASP A 166 5.19 -3.40 -1.76
C ASP A 166 6.04 -4.22 -0.78
N LEU A 167 5.39 -4.96 0.13
CA LEU A 167 6.06 -5.91 1.01
C LEU A 167 6.29 -7.23 0.26
N SER A 168 7.56 -7.52 0.02
CA SER A 168 7.99 -8.83 -0.47
C SER A 168 7.59 -9.92 0.52
N LYS A 169 7.27 -11.12 0.01
CA LYS A 169 6.94 -12.27 0.88
C LYS A 169 8.12 -12.58 1.80
N ASP A 170 7.86 -12.86 3.08
CA ASP A 170 8.93 -13.22 4.02
C ASP A 170 9.45 -14.65 3.76
N LEU A 171 10.77 -14.78 3.60
CA LEU A 171 11.43 -16.06 3.34
C LEU A 171 11.37 -16.99 4.56
N GLY A 172 11.52 -16.47 5.78
CA GLY A 172 11.54 -17.27 7.00
C GLY A 172 10.21 -17.98 7.26
N LEU A 173 9.11 -17.25 7.12
CA LEU A 173 7.75 -17.78 7.18
C LEU A 173 7.51 -18.83 6.09
N HIS A 174 8.04 -18.62 4.88
CA HIS A 174 7.93 -19.59 3.80
C HIS A 174 8.66 -20.90 4.15
N ILE A 175 9.92 -20.82 4.59
CA ILE A 175 10.73 -21.98 5.01
C ILE A 175 10.03 -22.75 6.14
N LYS A 176 9.51 -22.04 7.15
CA LYS A 176 8.71 -22.65 8.23
C LYS A 176 7.49 -23.39 7.70
N ARG A 177 6.75 -22.81 6.74
CA ARG A 177 5.57 -23.45 6.11
C ARG A 177 5.92 -24.68 5.27
N LEU A 178 7.15 -24.76 4.75
CA LEU A 178 7.66 -25.96 4.08
C LEU A 178 8.00 -27.10 5.05
N GLY A 179 7.98 -26.84 6.37
CA GLY A 179 8.18 -27.86 7.41
C GLY A 179 9.62 -28.03 7.90
N PHE A 180 10.52 -27.11 7.52
CA PHE A 180 11.88 -27.07 8.09
C PHE A 180 11.83 -26.74 9.59
N LYS A 181 12.81 -27.23 10.33
CA LYS A 181 12.98 -27.05 11.77
C LYS A 181 14.23 -26.23 12.06
N SER A 182 14.36 -25.73 13.30
CA SER A 182 15.56 -25.03 13.77
C SER A 182 16.84 -25.88 13.73
N THR A 183 16.71 -27.21 13.71
CA THR A 183 17.83 -28.15 13.54
C THR A 183 18.30 -28.30 12.10
N ASP A 184 17.47 -27.89 11.13
CA ASP A 184 17.80 -28.00 9.72
C ASP A 184 18.63 -26.81 9.28
N THR A 185 19.61 -27.06 8.41
CA THR A 185 20.44 -26.01 7.82
C THR A 185 20.18 -25.89 6.33
N ILE A 186 20.01 -24.66 5.85
CA ILE A 186 19.77 -24.35 4.43
C ILE A 186 20.93 -23.50 3.93
N LEU A 187 21.45 -23.79 2.72
CA LEU A 187 22.45 -22.96 2.06
C LEU A 187 21.75 -22.00 1.10
N ILE A 188 21.89 -20.69 1.34
CA ILE A 188 21.49 -19.65 0.41
C ILE A 188 22.72 -19.20 -0.37
N ILE A 189 22.64 -19.26 -1.69
CA ILE A 189 23.71 -18.87 -2.61
C ILE A 189 23.37 -17.50 -3.19
N GLY A 190 24.33 -16.59 -3.24
CA GLY A 190 24.08 -15.31 -3.91
C GLY A 190 23.35 -14.26 -3.08
N SER A 191 23.31 -14.40 -1.75
CA SER A 191 22.68 -13.42 -0.86
C SER A 191 23.40 -12.07 -0.95
N ASN A 192 22.66 -11.01 -1.21
CA ASN A 192 23.19 -9.67 -1.45
C ASN A 192 22.59 -8.65 -0.48
N PRO A 193 23.29 -8.34 0.63
CA PRO A 193 22.81 -7.35 1.59
C PRO A 193 22.72 -5.96 0.96
N LEU A 194 21.59 -5.29 1.14
CA LEU A 194 21.45 -3.86 0.81
C LEU A 194 22.29 -2.99 1.75
N PHE A 195 22.26 -3.33 3.04
CA PHE A 195 23.05 -2.76 4.12
C PHE A 195 23.10 -3.79 5.25
N ILE A 196 24.05 -3.64 6.17
CA ILE A 196 24.13 -4.44 7.38
C ILE A 196 23.79 -3.53 8.56
N THR A 197 22.89 -3.97 9.42
CA THR A 197 22.52 -3.28 10.65
C THR A 197 23.17 -3.97 11.85
N LYS A 198 23.74 -3.18 12.75
CA LYS A 198 24.19 -3.61 14.07
C LYS A 198 23.21 -3.03 15.09
N TYR A 199 22.42 -3.89 15.74
CA TYR A 199 21.44 -3.48 16.75
C TYR A 199 22.11 -3.25 18.11
N ASP A 200 23.06 -4.13 18.45
CA ASP A 200 23.95 -4.00 19.60
C ASP A 200 25.31 -4.65 19.31
N ASP A 201 26.18 -4.77 20.30
CA ASP A 201 27.53 -5.31 20.08
C ASP A 201 27.58 -6.80 19.73
N ASN A 202 26.47 -7.53 19.89
CA ASN A 202 26.35 -8.96 19.65
C ASN A 202 25.20 -9.36 18.69
N LEU A 203 24.39 -8.41 18.19
CA LEU A 203 23.31 -8.68 17.25
C LEU A 203 23.44 -7.84 15.98
N PHE A 204 23.59 -8.54 14.85
CA PHE A 204 23.65 -7.99 13.51
C PHE A 204 22.51 -8.54 12.67
N SER A 205 22.08 -7.79 11.66
CA SER A 205 21.06 -8.22 10.71
C SER A 205 21.28 -7.61 9.33
N TYR A 206 20.91 -8.35 8.29
CA TYR A 206 20.73 -7.76 6.95
C TYR A 206 19.55 -8.39 6.25
N SER A 207 19.01 -7.68 5.25
CA SER A 207 17.99 -8.23 4.36
C SER A 207 18.53 -8.38 2.93
N SER A 208 18.14 -9.47 2.27
CA SER A 208 18.46 -9.72 0.86
C SER A 208 17.26 -10.32 0.13
N PRO A 209 16.97 -9.90 -1.11
CA PRO A 209 16.01 -10.59 -1.95
C PRO A 209 16.50 -12.00 -2.28
N VAL A 210 15.56 -12.94 -2.41
CA VAL A 210 15.79 -14.33 -2.80
C VAL A 210 14.70 -14.76 -3.78
N GLY A 211 15.09 -15.45 -4.85
CA GLY A 211 14.17 -15.94 -5.89
C GLY A 211 14.19 -15.10 -7.16
N ASP A 212 13.21 -15.36 -8.04
CA ASP A 212 13.00 -14.66 -9.31
C ASP A 212 11.75 -13.76 -9.26
N GLU A 213 11.40 -13.11 -10.38
CA GLU A 213 10.22 -12.22 -10.46
C GLU A 213 8.89 -12.90 -10.05
N LYS A 214 8.79 -14.23 -10.11
CA LYS A 214 7.58 -14.99 -9.76
C LYS A 214 7.60 -15.54 -8.33
N THR A 215 8.79 -15.68 -7.75
CA THR A 215 9.06 -16.29 -6.44
C THR A 215 9.86 -15.37 -5.53
N ALA A 216 9.75 -14.05 -5.71
CA ALA A 216 10.47 -13.08 -4.93
C ALA A 216 10.07 -13.14 -3.45
N TYR A 217 11.04 -13.47 -2.61
CA TYR A 217 11.00 -13.34 -1.16
C TYR A 217 12.03 -12.32 -0.71
N LEU A 218 11.80 -11.72 0.46
CA LEU A 218 12.82 -11.02 1.21
C LEU A 218 13.23 -11.89 2.39
N GLY A 219 14.52 -12.20 2.48
CA GLY A 219 15.08 -12.86 3.66
C GLY A 219 15.67 -11.81 4.59
N THR A 220 15.29 -11.86 5.87
CA THR A 220 15.95 -11.14 6.96
C THR A 220 16.83 -12.12 7.72
N TYR A 221 18.11 -11.77 7.88
CA TYR A 221 19.13 -12.67 8.38
C TYR A 221 19.83 -12.07 9.59
N ASP A 222 19.58 -12.65 10.76
CA ASP A 222 20.21 -12.26 12.01
C ASP A 222 21.43 -13.12 12.32
N PHE A 223 22.44 -12.54 12.93
CA PHE A 223 23.68 -13.23 13.27
C PHE A 223 24.43 -12.53 14.40
N ASP A 224 25.26 -13.31 15.10
CA ASP A 224 26.01 -12.82 16.26
C ASP A 224 27.39 -12.27 15.89
N LEU A 225 28.12 -11.81 16.90
CA LEU A 225 29.47 -11.28 16.73
C LEU A 225 30.46 -12.30 16.17
N GLU A 226 30.36 -13.57 16.52
CA GLU A 226 31.27 -14.61 16.03
C GLU A 226 31.06 -14.87 14.54
N VAL A 227 29.81 -14.91 14.09
CA VAL A 227 29.46 -15.01 12.68
C VAL A 227 29.83 -13.72 11.94
N ALA A 228 29.62 -12.54 12.55
CA ALA A 228 29.99 -11.26 11.96
C ALA A 228 31.49 -11.14 11.69
N LYS A 229 32.36 -11.71 12.55
CA LYS A 229 33.82 -11.73 12.35
C LYS A 229 34.22 -12.44 11.05
N GLN A 230 33.43 -13.38 10.57
CA GLN A 230 33.70 -14.09 9.32
C GLN A 230 33.59 -13.15 8.10
N LEU A 231 32.87 -12.03 8.17
CA LEU A 231 32.79 -11.06 7.06
C LEU A 231 34.11 -10.35 6.74
N ARG A 232 35.10 -10.41 7.64
CA ARG A 232 36.40 -9.72 7.50
C ARG A 232 37.09 -9.95 6.14
N PRO A 233 37.33 -11.19 5.68
CA PRO A 233 37.91 -11.45 4.34
C PRO A 233 37.08 -10.89 3.17
N ILE A 234 35.76 -10.75 3.31
CA ILE A 234 34.87 -10.29 2.23
C ILE A 234 34.80 -8.76 2.19
N LEU A 235 34.71 -8.12 3.35
CA LEU A 235 34.66 -6.67 3.48
C LEU A 235 36.03 -6.03 3.23
N GLY A 236 37.09 -6.68 3.70
CA GLY A 236 38.41 -6.07 3.83
C GLY A 236 38.53 -5.26 5.12
N GLU A 237 39.76 -4.95 5.51
CA GLU A 237 40.07 -4.38 6.84
C GLU A 237 39.33 -3.08 7.14
N ARG A 238 39.28 -2.15 6.19
CA ARG A 238 38.67 -0.83 6.40
C ARG A 238 37.18 -0.95 6.75
N ASP A 239 36.44 -1.65 5.91
CA ASP A 239 34.99 -1.82 6.02
C ASP A 239 34.63 -2.68 7.25
N PHE A 240 35.46 -3.69 7.53
CA PHE A 240 35.30 -4.52 8.71
C PHE A 240 35.49 -3.73 10.02
N ILE A 241 36.52 -2.87 10.11
CA ILE A 241 36.72 -2.00 11.28
C ILE A 241 35.53 -1.08 11.50
N GLN A 242 34.93 -0.57 10.42
CA GLN A 242 33.74 0.28 10.51
C GLN A 242 32.51 -0.50 11.01
N LEU A 243 32.28 -1.71 10.48
CA LEU A 243 31.20 -2.58 10.95
C LEU A 243 31.35 -2.95 12.44
N MET A 244 32.59 -3.10 12.92
CA MET A 244 32.91 -3.51 14.28
C MET A 244 32.98 -2.36 15.30
N GLN A 245 32.62 -1.13 14.91
CA GLN A 245 32.54 -0.02 15.87
C GLN A 245 31.50 -0.31 16.97
N PRO A 246 31.78 0.06 18.24
CA PRO A 246 30.84 -0.15 19.33
C PRO A 246 29.51 0.57 19.09
N ALA A 247 28.40 -0.14 19.31
CA ALA A 247 27.05 0.38 19.14
C ALA A 247 26.70 1.47 20.18
N ASN A 248 27.28 1.41 21.39
CA ASN A 248 27.06 2.37 22.48
C ASN A 248 25.57 2.65 22.75
N GLY A 249 24.74 1.60 22.68
CA GLY A 249 23.29 1.70 22.89
C GLY A 249 22.50 2.31 21.72
N ARG A 250 23.10 2.37 20.52
CA ARG A 250 22.45 2.84 19.29
C ARG A 250 22.53 1.79 18.20
N GLN A 251 21.49 1.74 17.37
CA GLN A 251 21.52 0.99 16.12
C GLN A 251 22.44 1.69 15.11
N LEU A 252 23.37 0.95 14.53
CA LEU A 252 24.28 1.44 13.50
C LEU A 252 23.95 0.76 12.16
N GLN A 253 23.81 1.57 11.11
CA GLN A 253 23.64 1.07 9.74
C GLN A 253 24.96 1.19 8.98
N PHE A 254 25.40 0.08 8.41
CA PHE A 254 26.57 -0.02 7.56
C PHE A 254 26.13 -0.20 6.11
N ASN A 255 26.27 0.88 5.32
CA ASN A 255 25.97 0.86 3.90
C ASN A 255 27.17 0.32 3.11
N LEU A 256 26.88 -0.49 2.10
CA LEU A 256 27.89 -1.12 1.26
C LEU A 256 27.99 -0.37 -0.06
N ASP A 257 29.19 0.14 -0.38
CA ASP A 257 29.46 0.83 -1.65
C ASP A 257 29.55 -0.13 -2.84
N ARG A 258 29.46 -1.45 -2.58
CA ARG A 258 29.50 -2.52 -3.57
C ARG A 258 28.53 -3.64 -3.20
N LYS A 259 28.12 -4.41 -4.21
CA LYS A 259 27.40 -5.66 -4.00
C LYS A 259 28.30 -6.68 -3.31
N LEU A 260 27.84 -7.26 -2.21
CA LEU A 260 28.46 -8.44 -1.60
C LEU A 260 27.68 -9.65 -2.07
N ASN A 261 28.35 -10.61 -2.70
CA ASN A 261 27.74 -11.87 -3.06
C ASN A 261 28.11 -12.89 -1.99
N LEU A 262 27.19 -13.14 -1.06
CA LEU A 262 27.41 -13.96 0.12
C LEU A 262 26.72 -15.31 -0.04
N ASN A 263 27.46 -16.39 0.21
CA ASN A 263 26.86 -17.70 0.44
C ASN A 263 26.70 -17.87 1.94
N VAL A 264 25.49 -18.17 2.40
CA VAL A 264 25.19 -18.23 3.84
C VAL A 264 24.49 -19.53 4.19
N ARG A 265 24.97 -20.18 5.26
CA ARG A 265 24.24 -21.28 5.88
C ARG A 265 23.35 -20.72 6.95
N ILE A 266 22.05 -20.99 6.83
CA ILE A 266 21.01 -20.44 7.72
C ILE A 266 20.25 -21.56 8.42
N ALA A 267 19.57 -21.21 9.50
CA ALA A 267 18.58 -22.05 10.17
C ALA A 267 17.40 -21.20 10.69
N LEU A 268 16.28 -21.84 11.00
CA LEU A 268 15.20 -21.18 11.76
C LEU A 268 15.66 -20.94 13.22
N PRO A 269 15.20 -19.85 13.86
CA PRO A 269 15.49 -19.63 15.28
C PRO A 269 14.75 -20.65 16.16
N GLU A 270 15.37 -21.08 17.26
CA GLU A 270 14.83 -22.13 18.14
C GLU A 270 13.45 -21.79 18.73
N ASN A 271 13.25 -20.53 19.09
CA ASN A 271 11.99 -20.07 19.67
C ASN A 271 10.94 -19.71 18.59
N GLU A 272 11.31 -19.70 17.31
CA GLU A 272 10.46 -19.33 16.17
C GLU A 272 9.60 -18.07 16.37
N ASN A 273 10.12 -17.13 17.17
CA ASN A 273 9.42 -15.90 17.53
C ASN A 273 9.18 -15.07 16.27
N LEU A 274 7.91 -14.94 15.90
CA LEU A 274 7.49 -14.04 14.83
C LEU A 274 7.63 -12.60 15.32
N ILE A 275 8.16 -11.74 14.46
CA ILE A 275 8.19 -10.30 14.69
C ILE A 275 7.01 -9.71 13.93
N GLU A 276 6.21 -8.89 14.60
CA GLU A 276 5.04 -8.22 14.06
C GLU A 276 5.20 -6.71 14.24
N ASN A 277 4.97 -5.97 13.16
CA ASN A 277 4.83 -4.52 13.18
C ASN A 277 3.48 -4.11 12.58
N ASP A 278 3.24 -2.82 12.41
CA ASP A 278 1.99 -2.27 11.88
C ASP A 278 1.69 -2.64 10.42
N LYS A 279 2.67 -3.20 9.71
CA LYS A 279 2.61 -3.50 8.27
C LYS A 279 2.82 -4.97 7.91
N GLU A 280 3.62 -5.70 8.69
CA GLU A 280 3.99 -7.08 8.37
C GLU A 280 4.23 -7.96 9.60
N ILE A 281 4.18 -9.27 9.35
CA ILE A 281 4.69 -10.32 10.23
C ILE A 281 5.81 -11.02 9.48
N TYR A 282 6.97 -11.17 10.11
CA TYR A 282 8.14 -11.81 9.51
C TYR A 282 8.90 -12.68 10.51
N LEU A 283 9.73 -13.60 10.01
CA LEU A 283 10.54 -14.50 10.80
C LEU A 283 12.02 -14.38 10.41
N PRO A 284 12.86 -13.71 11.22
CA PRO A 284 14.29 -13.65 10.96
C PRO A 284 14.93 -15.03 10.93
N LEU A 285 15.77 -15.26 9.94
CA LEU A 285 16.58 -16.46 9.79
C LEU A 285 17.91 -16.26 10.50
N LEU A 286 18.46 -17.30 11.13
CA LEU A 286 19.76 -17.21 11.79
C LEU A 286 20.86 -17.65 10.84
N ILE A 287 21.84 -16.79 10.56
CA ILE A 287 23.07 -17.21 9.87
C ILE A 287 23.93 -18.00 10.87
N LYS A 288 24.30 -19.21 10.49
CA LYS A 288 25.24 -20.06 11.23
C LYS A 288 26.68 -19.83 10.79
N GLU A 289 26.89 -19.59 9.49
CA GLU A 289 28.18 -19.24 8.93
C GLU A 289 28.06 -18.61 7.53
N PHE A 290 29.08 -17.84 7.17
CA PHE A 290 29.36 -17.44 5.79
C PHE A 290 30.25 -18.51 5.13
N VAL A 291 29.91 -18.88 3.90
CA VAL A 291 30.59 -19.92 3.12
C VAL A 291 31.40 -19.26 2.00
N TYR A 292 32.66 -19.67 1.86
CA TYR A 292 33.65 -19.10 0.93
C TYR A 292 34.01 -20.09 -0.17
#